data_AF-A0A3A5IHF5-F1
#
_entry.id   AF-A0A3A5IHF5-F1
#
_cell.length_a   1.000
_cell.length_b   1.000
_cell.length_c   1.000
_cell.angle_alpha   90.00
_cell.angle_beta   90.00
_cell.angle_gamma   90.00
#
_symmetry.space_group_name_H-M   'P 1'
#
loop_
_entity.id
_entity.type
_entity.pdbx_description
1 polymer ?
#
loop_
_entity_poly.entity_id
_entity_poly.type
_entity_poly.pdbx_seq_one_letter_code
_entity_poly.pdbx_strand_id
1 'polypeptide(L)'
;MIEIKTSPLSDGEFNRGVFATCDIKKGELLHEAPVISYPNDQHPYIEKTLLADYAFEYGINHSAILLGYGMLFNHSYEPNATYEINFKNHTFDFYAFTDIKAGEEILINYNGDVDNKDQLWFDQD
;
A
#
# COMPACT_ATOMS: atom_id res chain seq x y z
N MET A 1 14.99 0.70 -7.18
CA MET A 1 14.08 0.49 -8.33
C MET A 1 12.84 1.36 -8.26
N ILE A 2 12.54 1.96 -7.10
CA ILE A 2 11.37 2.82 -6.91
C ILE A 2 11.80 4.20 -6.43
N GLU A 3 11.00 5.21 -6.73
CA GLU A 3 11.14 6.59 -6.26
C GLU A 3 9.78 7.20 -5.94
N ILE A 4 9.76 8.29 -5.18
CA ILE A 4 8.52 9.01 -4.84
C ILE A 4 8.36 10.20 -5.79
N LYS A 5 7.18 10.32 -6.41
CA LYS A 5 6.79 11.49 -7.22
C LYS A 5 5.39 11.94 -6.83
N THR A 6 4.99 13.10 -7.35
CA THR A 6 3.59 13.52 -7.31
C THR A 6 2.78 12.60 -8.23
N SER A 7 1.78 11.93 -7.66
CA SER A 7 0.83 11.09 -8.38
C SER A 7 -0.25 11.95 -9.03
N PRO A 8 -0.65 11.64 -10.28
CA PRO A 8 -1.82 12.26 -10.91
C PRO A 8 -3.16 11.69 -10.41
N LEU A 9 -3.15 10.63 -9.58
CA LEU A 9 -4.36 9.94 -9.10
C LEU A 9 -5.02 10.62 -7.89
N SER A 10 -4.28 11.46 -7.17
CA SER A 10 -4.79 12.15 -5.98
C SER A 10 -4.71 13.67 -6.16
N ASP A 11 -5.82 14.35 -5.92
CA ASP A 11 -5.96 15.81 -5.93
C ASP A 11 -6.00 16.42 -4.51
N GLY A 12 -5.80 15.58 -3.48
CA GLY A 12 -5.74 15.99 -2.07
C GLY A 12 -4.39 16.57 -1.64
N GLU A 13 -4.30 16.91 -0.35
CA GLU A 13 -3.05 17.40 0.28
C GLU A 13 -1.90 16.38 0.15
N PHE A 14 -2.22 15.09 0.19
CA PHE A 14 -1.27 13.98 0.07
C PHE A 14 -1.30 13.37 -1.32
N ASN A 15 -0.57 13.99 -2.24
CA ASN A 15 -0.54 13.62 -3.65
C ASN A 15 0.71 12.82 -4.05
N ARG A 16 1.30 12.06 -3.13
CA ARG A 16 2.51 11.27 -3.41
C ARG A 16 2.14 9.89 -3.95
N GLY A 17 3.00 9.34 -4.79
CA GLY A 17 2.92 7.95 -5.26
C GLY A 17 4.30 7.33 -5.42
N VAL A 18 4.34 6.00 -5.49
CA VAL A 18 5.56 5.22 -5.73
C VAL A 18 5.69 4.92 -7.21
N PHE A 19 6.84 5.20 -7.82
CA PHE A 19 7.07 5.05 -9.26
C PHE A 19 8.28 4.17 -9.55
N ALA A 20 8.23 3.40 -10.63
CA ALA A 20 9.36 2.60 -11.09
C ALA A 20 10.46 3.47 -11.74
N THR A 21 11.72 3.26 -11.36
CA THR A 21 12.89 3.95 -11.96
C THR A 21 13.50 3.17 -13.12
N CYS A 22 13.06 1.93 -13.34
CA CYS A 22 13.50 1.01 -14.39
C CYS A 22 12.38 0.03 -14.73
N ASP A 23 12.55 -0.76 -15.80
CA ASP A 23 11.68 -1.92 -16.04
C ASP A 23 11.86 -2.95 -14.91
N ILE A 24 10.76 -3.52 -14.43
CA ILE A 24 10.69 -4.47 -13.33
C ILE A 24 9.86 -5.67 -13.79
N LYS A 25 10.35 -6.90 -13.55
CA LYS A 25 9.61 -8.11 -13.90
C LYS A 25 8.61 -8.51 -12.83
N LYS A 26 7.53 -9.16 -13.27
CA LYS A 26 6.58 -9.82 -12.37
C LYS A 26 7.31 -10.70 -11.35
N GLY A 27 6.93 -10.57 -10.09
CA GLY A 27 7.47 -11.31 -8.95
C GLY A 27 8.70 -10.70 -8.31
N GLU A 28 9.26 -9.61 -8.86
CA GLU A 28 10.38 -8.92 -8.22
C GLU A 28 9.94 -8.20 -6.93
N LEU A 29 10.77 -8.29 -5.89
CA LEU A 29 10.60 -7.56 -4.63
C LEU A 29 10.87 -6.08 -4.85
N LEU A 30 9.90 -5.25 -4.50
CA LEU A 30 9.92 -3.80 -4.67
C LEU A 30 10.39 -3.08 -3.40
N HIS A 31 9.85 -3.50 -2.26
CA HIS A 31 10.07 -2.84 -0.97
C HIS A 31 9.69 -3.77 0.19
N GLU A 32 10.52 -3.81 1.24
CA GLU A 32 10.16 -4.41 2.53
C GLU A 32 9.86 -3.25 3.48
N ALA A 33 8.59 -3.03 3.80
CA ALA A 33 8.14 -1.94 4.66
C ALA A 33 8.08 -2.42 6.12
N PRO A 34 8.93 -1.93 7.04
CA PRO A 34 8.84 -2.28 8.45
C PRO A 34 7.51 -1.82 9.05
N VAL A 35 7.00 -2.57 10.01
CA VAL A 35 5.67 -2.34 10.59
C VAL A 35 5.73 -1.86 12.03
N ILE A 36 4.91 -0.87 12.36
CA ILE A 36 4.46 -0.61 13.73
C ILE A 36 3.05 -1.20 13.86
N SER A 37 2.95 -2.40 14.45
CA SER A 37 1.67 -3.05 14.72
C SER A 37 1.08 -2.59 16.03
N TYR A 38 -0.24 -2.47 16.10
CA TYR A 38 -0.98 -2.13 17.31
C TYR A 38 -2.25 -2.98 17.43
N PRO A 39 -2.74 -3.26 18.65
CA PRO A 39 -3.95 -4.05 18.85
C PRO A 39 -5.20 -3.29 18.37
N ASN A 40 -6.19 -4.03 17.86
CA ASN A 40 -7.40 -3.43 17.26
C ASN A 40 -8.26 -2.64 18.26
N ASP A 41 -8.12 -2.84 19.57
CA ASP A 41 -8.79 -2.01 20.58
C ASP A 41 -8.29 -0.55 20.57
N GLN A 42 -7.12 -0.28 19.99
CA GLN A 42 -6.59 1.06 19.77
C GLN A 42 -7.05 1.68 18.44
N HIS A 43 -7.54 0.87 17.48
CA HIS A 43 -7.94 1.36 16.15
C HIS A 43 -9.03 2.44 16.20
N PRO A 44 -10.05 2.39 17.07
CA PRO A 44 -11.05 3.46 17.18
C PRO A 44 -10.51 4.84 17.57
N TYR A 45 -9.28 4.93 18.07
CA TYR A 45 -8.59 6.20 18.31
C TYR A 45 -7.81 6.67 17.08
N ILE A 46 -7.26 5.74 16.30
CA ILE A 46 -6.53 6.02 15.05
C ILE A 46 -7.51 6.45 13.94
N GLU A 47 -8.69 5.82 13.86
CA GLU A 47 -9.78 6.16 12.93
C GLU A 47 -10.26 7.62 13.05
N LYS A 48 -9.96 8.29 14.19
CA LYS A 48 -10.29 9.71 14.43
C LYS A 48 -9.23 10.66 13.90
N THR A 49 -8.22 10.14 13.21
CA THR A 49 -7.09 10.89 12.66
C THR A 49 -6.94 10.57 11.18
N LEU A 50 -6.14 11.36 10.47
CA LEU A 50 -5.78 11.09 9.08
C LEU A 50 -5.17 9.70 8.86
N LEU A 51 -4.56 9.09 9.88
CA LEU A 51 -3.93 7.77 9.75
C LEU A 51 -4.95 6.64 9.49
N ALA A 52 -6.26 6.91 9.66
CA ALA A 52 -7.32 5.99 9.27
C ALA A 52 -7.18 5.53 7.81
N ASP A 53 -6.88 6.47 6.90
CA ASP A 53 -6.77 6.21 5.45
C ASP A 53 -5.51 5.42 5.05
N TYR A 54 -4.61 5.17 6.01
CA TYR A 54 -3.29 4.56 5.76
C TYR A 54 -3.03 3.30 6.57
N ALA A 55 -3.92 2.94 7.50
CA ALA A 55 -3.73 1.77 8.35
C ALA A 55 -4.00 0.48 7.57
N PHE A 56 -3.21 -0.56 7.83
CA PHE A 56 -3.33 -1.88 7.21
C PHE A 56 -3.80 -2.90 8.24
N GLU A 57 -4.55 -3.92 7.82
CA GLU A 57 -4.80 -5.11 8.65
C GLU A 57 -3.50 -5.91 8.85
N TYR A 58 -3.22 -6.37 10.07
CA TYR A 58 -1.99 -7.09 10.40
C TYR A 58 -2.27 -8.39 11.15
N GLY A 59 -2.89 -9.33 10.47
CA GLY A 59 -3.27 -10.61 11.06
C GLY A 59 -4.38 -10.46 12.12
N ILE A 60 -4.41 -11.38 13.08
CA ILE A 60 -5.53 -11.46 14.03
C ILE A 60 -5.39 -10.37 15.11
N ASN A 61 -6.46 -9.58 15.28
CA ASN A 61 -6.62 -8.55 16.32
C ASN A 61 -5.57 -7.44 16.28
N HIS A 62 -4.87 -7.25 15.17
CA HIS A 62 -3.90 -6.16 15.01
C HIS A 62 -4.09 -5.43 13.68
N SER A 63 -3.80 -4.14 13.74
CA SER A 63 -3.62 -3.27 12.58
C SER A 63 -2.18 -2.75 12.59
N ALA A 64 -1.77 -2.11 11.50
CA ALA A 64 -0.40 -1.71 11.28
C ALA A 64 -0.30 -0.34 10.61
N ILE A 65 0.72 0.41 11.02
CA ILE A 65 1.28 1.53 10.27
C ILE A 65 2.54 1.02 9.58
N LEU A 66 2.59 1.13 8.25
CA LEU A 66 3.74 0.71 7.46
C LEU A 66 4.73 1.88 7.36
N LEU A 67 6.00 1.60 7.61
CA LEU A 67 7.08 2.57 7.49
C LEU A 67 7.70 2.52 6.08
N GLY A 68 8.84 3.21 5.90
CA GLY A 68 9.48 3.32 4.60
C GLY A 68 8.54 3.97 3.59
N TYR A 69 8.29 3.29 2.48
CA TYR A 69 7.34 3.72 1.45
C TYR A 69 6.01 2.95 1.49
N GLY A 70 5.78 2.08 2.48
CA GLY A 70 4.62 1.19 2.50
C GLY A 70 3.27 1.90 2.45
N MET A 71 3.14 3.06 3.11
CA MET A 71 1.92 3.89 3.08
C MET A 71 1.85 4.87 1.89
N LEU A 72 2.75 4.76 0.90
CA LEU A 72 2.81 5.66 -0.26
C LEU A 72 2.39 4.98 -1.57
N PHE A 73 2.17 3.66 -1.57
CA PHE A 73 1.60 2.96 -2.72
C PHE A 73 0.12 3.31 -2.82
N ASN A 74 -0.29 3.88 -3.95
CA ASN A 74 -1.68 4.28 -4.16
C ASN A 74 -2.57 3.11 -4.58
N HIS A 75 -3.88 3.34 -4.50
CA HIS A 75 -4.89 2.37 -4.86
C HIS A 75 -5.06 2.22 -6.38
N SER A 76 -5.29 0.99 -6.83
CA SER A 76 -5.96 0.67 -8.09
C SER A 76 -6.75 -0.63 -7.93
N TYR A 77 -7.94 -0.69 -8.53
CA TYR A 77 -8.66 -1.95 -8.72
C TYR A 77 -7.97 -2.84 -9.77
N GLU A 78 -7.12 -2.31 -10.64
CA GLU A 78 -6.25 -3.06 -11.56
C GLU A 78 -4.79 -2.83 -11.15
N PRO A 79 -4.35 -3.40 -10.00
CA PRO A 79 -3.02 -3.12 -9.47
C PRO A 79 -1.94 -3.82 -10.29
N ASN A 80 -0.76 -3.20 -10.35
CA ASN A 80 0.44 -3.81 -10.93
C ASN A 80 1.42 -4.31 -9.85
N ALA A 81 1.10 -4.11 -8.56
CA ALA A 81 1.81 -4.66 -7.41
C ALA A 81 0.86 -5.31 -6.39
N THR A 82 1.43 -6.18 -5.57
CA THR A 82 0.78 -6.83 -4.43
C THR A 82 1.72 -6.82 -3.24
N TYR A 83 1.25 -7.25 -2.07
CA TYR A 83 2.08 -7.37 -0.88
C TYR A 83 1.76 -8.64 -0.09
N GLU A 84 2.74 -9.14 0.64
CA GLU A 84 2.58 -10.23 1.59
C GLU A 84 3.02 -9.79 2.98
N ILE A 85 2.35 -10.31 4.01
CA ILE A 85 2.70 -10.01 5.40
C ILE A 85 3.77 -11.00 5.88
N ASN A 86 4.96 -10.50 6.16
CA ASN A 86 6.06 -11.28 6.71
C ASN A 86 6.14 -11.12 8.22
N PHE A 87 5.38 -11.94 8.94
CA PHE A 87 5.32 -11.91 10.41
C PHE A 87 6.65 -12.21 11.09
N LYS A 88 7.58 -12.90 10.42
CA LYS A 88 8.91 -13.19 10.99
C LYS A 88 9.77 -11.94 11.05
N ASN A 89 9.71 -11.11 10.01
CA ASN A 89 10.51 -9.90 9.89
C ASN A 89 9.77 -8.63 10.33
N HIS A 90 8.46 -8.74 10.60
CA HIS A 90 7.56 -7.60 10.85
C HIS A 90 7.57 -6.59 9.70
N THR A 91 7.40 -7.10 8.49
CA THR A 91 7.36 -6.30 7.26
C THR A 91 6.15 -6.61 6.40
N PHE A 92 5.72 -5.63 5.60
CA PHE A 92 4.95 -5.87 4.39
C PHE A 92 5.92 -5.88 3.22
N ASP A 93 6.00 -7.03 2.55
CA ASP A 93 6.91 -7.24 1.44
C ASP A 93 6.11 -7.03 0.14
N PHE A 94 6.41 -5.93 -0.55
CA PHE A 94 5.73 -5.52 -1.78
C PHE A 94 6.40 -6.14 -2.99
N TYR A 95 5.63 -6.72 -3.90
CA TYR A 95 6.10 -7.39 -5.09
C TYR A 95 5.38 -6.90 -6.35
N ALA A 96 6.07 -6.93 -7.48
CA ALA A 96 5.44 -6.70 -8.78
C ALA A 96 4.46 -7.83 -9.10
N PHE A 97 3.19 -7.51 -9.34
CA PHE A 97 2.14 -8.46 -9.70
C PHE A 97 2.08 -8.69 -11.23
N THR A 98 2.47 -7.68 -12.00
CA THR A 98 2.68 -7.72 -13.45
C THR A 98 4.11 -7.26 -13.77
N ASP A 99 4.51 -7.32 -15.05
CA ASP A 99 5.66 -6.53 -15.49
C ASP A 99 5.31 -5.03 -15.34
N ILE A 100 6.27 -4.21 -14.88
CA ILE A 100 6.12 -2.77 -14.66
C ILE A 100 7.20 -2.05 -15.49
N LYS A 101 6.83 -1.01 -16.23
CA LYS A 101 7.76 -0.21 -17.04
C LYS A 101 8.34 0.95 -16.26
N ALA A 102 9.55 1.36 -16.64
CA ALA A 102 10.17 2.57 -16.09
C ALA A 102 9.22 3.77 -16.24
N GLY A 103 8.98 4.49 -15.14
CA GLY A 103 8.09 5.64 -15.08
C GLY A 103 6.63 5.34 -14.76
N GLU A 104 6.21 4.07 -14.74
CA GLU A 104 4.85 3.71 -14.28
C GLU A 104 4.71 3.92 -12.77
N GLU A 105 3.52 4.35 -12.35
CA GLU A 105 3.14 4.35 -10.94
C GLU A 105 2.87 2.90 -10.50
N ILE A 106 3.33 2.57 -9.30
CA ILE A 106 3.16 1.27 -8.69
C ILE A 106 1.99 1.34 -7.73
N LEU A 107 0.96 0.56 -8.04
CA LEU A 107 -0.35 0.62 -7.41
C LEU A 107 -0.69 -0.74 -6.82
N ILE A 108 -1.30 -0.71 -5.64
CA ILE A 108 -1.79 -1.87 -4.91
C ILE A 108 -3.32 -1.83 -4.83
N ASN A 109 -3.94 -2.96 -4.50
CA ASN A 109 -5.34 -2.96 -4.11
C ASN A 109 -5.44 -2.75 -2.59
N TYR A 110 -6.23 -1.76 -2.15
CA TYR A 110 -6.38 -1.44 -0.72
C TYR A 110 -7.24 -2.47 0.00
N ASN A 111 -8.05 -3.24 -0.74
CA ASN A 111 -8.75 -4.42 -0.22
C ASN A 111 -7.81 -5.60 0.10
N GLY A 112 -6.50 -5.46 -0.15
CA GLY A 112 -5.46 -6.46 0.12
C GLY A 112 -5.36 -7.57 -0.92
N ASP A 113 -6.48 -8.01 -1.48
CA ASP A 113 -6.51 -8.96 -2.61
C ASP A 113 -6.53 -8.20 -3.95
N VAL A 114 -5.68 -8.61 -4.89
CA VAL A 114 -5.55 -8.02 -6.23
C VAL A 114 -6.86 -8.10 -7.04
N ASP A 115 -7.67 -9.14 -6.80
CA ASP A 115 -8.92 -9.38 -7.55
C ASP A 115 -10.15 -8.79 -6.85
N ASN A 116 -10.03 -8.25 -5.64
CA ASN A 116 -11.16 -7.70 -4.90
C ASN A 116 -11.63 -6.35 -5.49
N LYS A 117 -12.94 -6.22 -5.75
CA LYS A 117 -13.60 -5.05 -6.34
C LYS A 117 -14.64 -4.40 -5.42
N ASP A 118 -14.60 -4.73 -4.13
CA ASP A 118 -15.45 -4.10 -3.12
C ASP A 118 -15.15 -2.61 -3.06
N GLN A 119 -16.22 -1.80 -3.02
CA GLN A 119 -16.11 -0.35 -2.99
C GLN A 119 -15.45 0.12 -1.70
N LEU A 120 -14.51 1.06 -1.83
CA LEU A 120 -13.79 1.65 -0.71
C LEU A 120 -14.50 2.92 -0.23
N TRP A 121 -14.05 3.44 0.92
CA TRP A 121 -14.67 4.57 1.60
C TRP A 121 -14.64 5.88 0.79
N PHE A 122 -13.81 5.97 -0.24
CA PHE A 122 -13.74 7.10 -1.18
C PHE A 122 -14.53 6.89 -2.48
N ASP A 123 -15.12 5.71 -2.69
CA ASP A 123 -16.01 5.44 -3.83
C ASP A 123 -17.49 5.72 -3.51
N GLN A 124 -17.80 6.09 -2.27
CA GLN A 124 -19.15 6.37 -1.81
C GLN A 124 -19.44 7.87 -1.93
N ASP A 125 -20.46 8.21 -2.72
CA ASP A 125 -21.00 9.57 -2.90
C ASP A 125 -21.53 10.19 -1.58
#